data_AF-A0A1S1SJM5-F1
#
_entry.id   AF-A0A1S1SJM5-F1
#
_cell.length_a   1.000
_cell.length_b   1.000
_cell.length_c   1.000
_cell.angle_alpha   90.00
_cell.angle_beta   90.00
_cell.angle_gamma   90.00
#
_symmetry.space_group_name_H-M   'P 1'
#
loop_
_entity.id
_entity.type
_entity.pdbx_description
1 polymer ?
#
loop_
_entity_poly.entity_id
_entity_poly.type
_entity_poly.pdbx_seq_one_letter_code
_entity_poly.pdbx_strand_id
1 'polypeptide(L)'
;MAKPINPYLVLALAAVLPGAGHVAVRNASRGLAFAFFVVFFSVITYMTAPPDRSFLGRHAGGLFVWALSIPDAYRRARVRTVMARKS
;
A
#
# COMPACT_ATOMS: atom_id res chain seq x y z
N MET A 1 -20.49 12.58 -8.48
CA MET A 1 -19.36 11.78 -7.92
C MET A 1 -18.43 11.40 -9.05
N ALA A 2 -17.11 11.44 -8.87
CA ALA A 2 -16.18 10.97 -9.90
C ALA A 2 -16.31 9.45 -10.06
N LYS A 3 -16.24 8.97 -11.30
CA LYS A 3 -16.29 7.54 -11.62
C LYS A 3 -15.19 6.79 -10.84
N PRO A 4 -15.52 5.71 -10.11
CA PRO A 4 -14.50 4.93 -9.42
C PRO A 4 -13.53 4.32 -10.42
N ILE A 5 -12.24 4.40 -10.09
CA ILE A 5 -11.16 3.78 -10.87
C ILE A 5 -11.31 2.26 -10.80
N ASN A 6 -10.96 1.57 -11.90
CA ASN A 6 -10.96 0.11 -11.96
C ASN A 6 -10.14 -0.47 -10.77
N PRO A 7 -10.73 -1.32 -9.92
CA PRO A 7 -10.04 -1.90 -8.77
C PRO A 7 -8.76 -2.67 -9.10
N TYR A 8 -8.67 -3.29 -10.27
CA TYR A 8 -7.45 -3.98 -10.71
C TYR A 8 -6.31 -3.01 -11.05
N LEU A 9 -6.64 -1.80 -11.52
CA LEU A 9 -5.64 -0.75 -11.71
C LEU A 9 -5.14 -0.22 -10.35
N VAL A 10 -6.05 -0.07 -9.38
CA VAL A 10 -5.67 0.30 -7.99
C VAL A 10 -4.77 -0.76 -7.38
N LEU A 11 -5.06 -2.05 -7.62
CA LEU A 11 -4.22 -3.17 -7.18
C LEU A 11 -2.82 -3.08 -7.80
N ALA A 12 -2.73 -2.88 -9.11
CA ALA A 12 -1.45 -2.73 -9.81
C ALA A 12 -0.64 -1.54 -9.25
N LEU A 13 -1.27 -0.38 -9.04
CA LEU A 13 -0.61 0.78 -8.43
C LEU A 13 -0.10 0.48 -7.01
N ALA A 14 -0.91 -0.16 -6.18
CA ALA A 14 -0.51 -0.50 -4.80
C ALA A 14 0.66 -1.51 -4.76
N ALA A 15 0.73 -2.42 -5.75
CA ALA A 15 1.80 -3.40 -5.87
C ALA A 15 3.12 -2.81 -6.40
N VAL A 16 3.09 -1.69 -7.13
CA VAL A 16 4.28 -1.02 -7.65
C VAL A 16 4.88 -0.05 -6.63
N LEU A 17 4.05 0.70 -5.90
CA LEU A 17 4.53 1.70 -4.95
C LEU A 17 3.66 1.75 -3.68
N PRO A 18 4.29 1.79 -2.49
CA PRO A 18 3.59 2.00 -1.23
C PRO A 18 2.67 3.22 -1.27
N GLY A 19 1.40 3.04 -0.92
CA GLY A 19 0.42 4.12 -0.83
C GLY A 19 -0.16 4.64 -2.15
N ALA A 20 0.37 4.26 -3.31
CA ALA A 20 -0.13 4.75 -4.61
C ALA A 20 -1.59 4.33 -4.88
N GLY A 21 -1.97 3.11 -4.49
CA GLY A 21 -3.36 2.65 -4.59
C GLY A 21 -4.32 3.53 -3.77
N HIS A 22 -3.89 4.07 -2.63
CA HIS A 22 -4.70 4.96 -1.79
C HIS A 22 -4.88 6.34 -2.43
N VAL A 23 -3.86 6.85 -3.12
CA VAL A 23 -3.98 8.08 -3.93
C VAL A 23 -4.99 7.88 -5.07
N ALA A 24 -4.95 6.72 -5.74
CA ALA A 24 -5.91 6.38 -6.79
C ALA A 24 -7.36 6.31 -6.27
N VAL A 25 -7.56 5.85 -5.03
CA VAL A 25 -8.86 5.96 -4.34
C VAL A 25 -9.03 7.28 -3.58
N ARG A 26 -8.36 8.37 -3.99
CA ARG A 26 -8.56 9.72 -3.42
C ARG A 26 -8.48 9.78 -1.89
N ASN A 27 -7.61 8.95 -1.30
CA ASN A 27 -7.34 8.91 0.14
C ASN A 27 -5.83 9.07 0.36
N ALA A 28 -5.32 10.25 0.00
CA ALA A 28 -3.89 10.54 0.00
C ALA A 28 -3.28 10.49 1.41
N SER A 29 -4.00 10.92 2.45
CA SER A 29 -3.51 10.87 3.84
C SER A 29 -3.19 9.44 4.27
N ARG A 30 -4.05 8.47 3.93
CA ARG A 30 -3.78 7.06 4.22
C ARG A 30 -2.66 6.48 3.37
N GLY A 31 -2.54 6.91 2.10
CA GLY A 31 -1.43 6.54 1.24
C GLY A 31 -0.09 7.00 1.79
N LEU A 32 -0.02 8.26 2.22
CA LEU A 32 1.17 8.83 2.85
C LEU A 32 1.52 8.09 4.15
N ALA A 33 0.53 7.75 4.98
CA ALA A 33 0.76 6.97 6.19
C ALA A 33 1.40 5.61 5.88
N PHE A 34 0.89 4.88 4.89
CA PHE A 34 1.52 3.62 4.47
C PHE A 34 2.94 3.82 3.93
N ALA A 35 3.15 4.80 3.06
CA ALA A 35 4.49 5.09 2.53
C ALA A 35 5.48 5.42 3.65
N PHE A 36 5.08 6.26 4.60
CA PHE A 36 5.86 6.58 5.78
C PHE A 36 6.19 5.34 6.61
N PHE A 37 5.20 4.52 6.96
CA PHE A 37 5.43 3.32 7.77
C PHE A 37 6.26 2.26 7.04
N VAL A 38 6.14 2.13 5.72
CA VAL A 38 7.02 1.26 4.94
C VAL A 38 8.47 1.71 5.09
N VAL A 39 8.77 2.98 4.89
CA VAL A 39 10.13 3.52 5.05
C VAL A 39 10.61 3.38 6.49
N PHE A 40 9.78 3.78 7.45
CA PHE A 40 10.10 3.74 8.88
C PHE A 40 10.46 2.33 9.36
N PHE A 41 9.58 1.36 9.11
CA PHE A 41 9.85 -0.02 9.50
C PHE A 41 10.96 -0.67 8.68
N SER A 42 11.16 -0.24 7.42
CA SER A 42 12.31 -0.68 6.63
C SER A 42 13.62 -0.23 7.27
N VAL A 43 13.71 1.04 7.71
CA VAL A 43 14.90 1.58 8.39
C VAL A 43 15.11 0.89 9.75
N ILE A 44 14.08 0.74 10.57
CA ILE A 44 14.19 0.03 11.85
C ILE A 44 14.70 -1.40 11.64
N THR A 45 14.14 -2.13 10.66
CA THR A 45 14.58 -3.49 10.37
C THR A 45 16.03 -3.50 9.87
N TYR A 46 16.42 -2.52 9.05
CA TYR A 46 17.76 -2.45 8.49
C TYR A 46 18.83 -2.23 9.56
N MET A 47 18.51 -1.39 10.55
CA MET A 47 19.39 -1.03 11.66
C MET A 47 19.52 -2.13 12.72
N THR A 48 18.48 -2.97 12.87
CA THR A 48 18.45 -4.04 13.90
C THR A 48 18.78 -5.42 13.34
N ALA A 49 18.66 -5.63 12.02
CA ALA A 49 18.99 -6.90 11.39
C ALA A 49 20.50 -7.14 11.34
N PRO A 50 20.96 -8.38 11.61
CA PRO A 50 22.35 -8.77 11.42
C PRO A 50 22.85 -8.52 9.99
N PRO A 51 24.14 -8.19 9.80
CA PRO A 51 24.70 -7.82 8.50
C PRO A 51 24.70 -8.98 7.49
N ASP A 52 24.70 -10.23 7.97
CA ASP A 52 24.60 -11.46 7.18
C ASP A 52 23.20 -11.70 6.58
N ARG A 53 22.18 -10.95 7.03
CA ARG A 53 20.83 -11.09 6.47
C ARG A 53 20.76 -10.49 5.07
N SER A 54 20.01 -11.19 4.21
CA SER A 54 19.73 -10.75 2.85
C SER A 54 19.07 -9.36 2.82
N PHE A 55 19.16 -8.68 1.68
CA PHE A 55 18.54 -7.37 1.49
C PHE A 55 17.05 -7.35 1.87
N LEU A 56 16.27 -8.34 1.40
CA LEU A 56 14.86 -8.47 1.77
C LEU A 56 14.68 -8.70 3.27
N GLY A 57 15.53 -9.53 3.89
CA GLY A 57 15.49 -9.77 5.34
C GLY A 57 15.74 -8.50 6.15
N ARG A 58 16.67 -7.65 5.69
CA ARG A 58 16.97 -6.35 6.33
C ARG A 58 15.88 -5.30 6.12
N HIS A 59 14.95 -5.51 5.18
CA HIS A 59 13.83 -4.58 4.91
C HIS A 59 12.46 -5.21 5.25
N ALA A 60 12.45 -6.35 5.95
CA ALA A 60 11.27 -7.17 6.16
C ALA A 60 10.10 -6.41 6.81
N GLY A 61 10.36 -5.52 7.78
CA GLY A 61 9.32 -4.71 8.41
C GLY A 61 8.63 -3.77 7.42
N GLY A 62 9.40 -3.10 6.55
CA GLY A 62 8.83 -2.25 5.50
C GLY A 62 8.06 -3.04 4.45
N LEU A 63 8.62 -4.17 4.00
CA LEU A 63 7.96 -5.06 3.05
C LEU A 63 6.65 -5.64 3.60
N PHE A 64 6.60 -5.95 4.89
CA PHE A 64 5.39 -6.41 5.56
C PHE A 64 4.30 -5.33 5.54
N VAL A 65 4.62 -4.09 5.93
CA VAL A 65 3.67 -2.97 5.88
C VAL A 65 3.20 -2.71 4.44
N TRP A 66 4.09 -2.81 3.46
CA TRP A 66 3.75 -2.64 2.05
C TRP A 66 2.78 -3.73 1.60
N ALA A 67 3.04 -4.99 1.94
CA ALA A 67 2.16 -6.11 1.63
C ALA A 67 0.76 -5.92 2.22
N LEU A 68 0.63 -5.40 3.45
CA LEU A 68 -0.66 -5.09 4.07
C LEU A 68 -1.40 -3.95 3.36
N SER A 69 -0.68 -3.00 2.77
CA SER A 69 -1.28 -1.86 2.07
C SER A 69 -2.02 -2.26 0.78
N ILE A 70 -1.59 -3.34 0.12
CA ILE A 70 -2.11 -3.81 -1.17
C ILE A 70 -3.58 -4.26 -1.08
N PRO A 71 -3.95 -5.27 -0.25
CA PRO A 71 -5.35 -5.71 -0.13
C PRO A 71 -6.23 -4.60 0.46
N ASP A 72 -5.67 -3.73 1.30
CA ASP A 72 -6.37 -2.59 1.89
C ASP A 72 -6.78 -1.55 0.82
N ALA A 73 -5.88 -1.17 -0.09
CA ALA A 73 -6.17 -0.29 -1.22
C ALA A 73 -7.20 -0.92 -2.18
N TYR A 74 -6.98 -2.19 -2.54
CA TYR A 74 -7.87 -2.94 -3.44
C TYR A 74 -9.29 -3.06 -2.86
N ARG A 75 -9.43 -3.45 -1.59
CA ARG A 75 -10.73 -3.59 -0.93
C ARG A 75 -11.52 -2.28 -0.98
N ARG A 76 -10.88 -1.13 -0.75
CA ARG A 76 -11.55 0.18 -0.88
C ARG A 76 -12.03 0.46 -2.30
N ALA A 77 -11.21 0.18 -3.30
CA ALA A 77 -11.59 0.36 -4.69
C ALA A 77 -12.79 -0.53 -5.05
N ARG A 78 -12.77 -1.81 -4.61
CA ARG A 78 -13.88 -2.75 -4.80
C ARG A 78 -15.17 -2.26 -4.15
N VAL A 79 -15.12 -1.86 -2.89
CA VAL A 79 -16.30 -1.34 -2.17
C VAL A 79 -16.87 -0.12 -2.89
N ARG A 80 -16.05 0.85 -3.27
CA ARG A 80 -16.53 2.05 -3.99
C ARG A 80 -17.15 1.73 -5.35
N THR A 81 -16.58 0.78 -6.07
CA THR A 81 -17.11 0.33 -7.36
C THR A 81 -18.48 -0.33 -7.20
N VAL A 82 -18.64 -1.20 -6.20
CA VAL A 82 -19.93 -1.84 -5.89
C VAL A 82 -20.97 -0.82 -5.46
N MET A 83 -20.59 0.14 -4.60
CA MET A 83 -21.50 1.20 -4.15
C MET A 83 -21.95 2.11 -5.30
N ALA A 84 -21.04 2.46 -6.22
CA ALA A 84 -21.38 3.27 -7.39
C ALA A 84 -22.29 2.55 -8.40
N ARG A 85 -22.28 1.21 -8.43
CA ARG A 85 -23.20 0.42 -9.28
C ARG A 85 -24.63 0.34 -8.71
N LYS A 86 -24.79 0.57 -7.41
CA LYS A 86 -26.08 0.54 -6.72
C LYS A 86 -26.82 1.89 -6.73
N SER A 87 -26.11 2.97 -7.08
CA SER A 87 -26.66 4.32 -7.25
C SER A 87 -27.06 4.56 -8.69
#